data_AF-A0A1J4XWI0-F1
#
_entry.id   AF-A0A1J4XWI0-F1
#
_cell.length_a   1.000
_cell.length_b   1.000
_cell.length_c   1.000
_cell.angle_alpha   90.00
_cell.angle_beta   90.00
_cell.angle_gamma   90.00
#
_symmetry.space_group_name_H-M   'P 1'
#
loop_
_entity.id
_entity.type
_entity.pdbx_description
1 polymer ?
#
loop_
_entity_poly.entity_id
_entity_poly.type
_entity_poly.pdbx_seq_one_letter_code
_entity_poly.pdbx_strand_id
1 'polypeptide(L)'
;MGRMHMEEYKEQLGMERGLDTHLQCNFFPPLPGYVRKVIVDEFTKHWHDACHPNVLLERINDKLKAYQGEIGGLRTLDKFDEFLLPEDEWLGEPEGEQNVRLQHGEVSIYGKRKYAEPVLARLKRSRVPLDGSLYEGKVREKLHLIMDEKVFDNVSVLYGGNTVYGLKLLKDLKNVVDNNDMKLMSDDLYELFSNCCGSIAHYSKSGWICEYPTVNSLRQFFIKNEFGDNVLAYQPTWAEDRKDLLKKMAKMLKVKLEGKRW
;
A
#
# COMPACT_ATOMS: atom_id res chain seq x y z
N MET A 1 -38.50 -1.56 24.85
CA MET A 1 -37.78 -2.18 23.71
C MET A 1 -38.08 -1.37 22.46
N GLY A 2 -37.07 -0.94 21.69
CA GLY A 2 -37.29 -0.71 20.25
C GLY A 2 -36.84 0.60 19.58
N ARG A 3 -35.84 1.37 20.06
CA ARG A 3 -35.21 2.45 19.26
C ARG A 3 -33.70 2.71 19.48
N MET A 4 -32.97 1.81 20.13
CA MET A 4 -31.57 1.54 19.73
C MET A 4 -31.67 0.51 18.60
N HIS A 5 -30.91 0.61 17.50
CA HIS A 5 -30.48 -0.54 16.64
C HIS A 5 -30.27 -0.28 15.13
N MET A 6 -30.30 0.94 14.59
CA MET A 6 -29.96 1.12 13.16
C MET A 6 -28.66 1.86 12.91
N GLU A 7 -28.39 2.96 13.62
CA GLU A 7 -27.13 3.69 13.44
C GLU A 7 -25.98 2.99 14.16
N GLU A 8 -26.14 2.65 15.45
CA GLU A 8 -25.15 1.87 16.21
C GLU A 8 -24.85 0.51 15.56
N TYR A 9 -25.84 -0.13 14.95
CA TYR A 9 -25.67 -1.42 14.27
C TYR A 9 -24.87 -1.30 12.97
N LYS A 10 -25.10 -0.24 12.18
CA LYS A 10 -24.30 0.04 10.98
C LYS A 10 -22.87 0.42 11.32
N GLU A 11 -22.68 1.17 12.41
CA GLU A 11 -21.36 1.52 12.93
C GLU A 11 -20.60 0.27 13.38
N GLN A 12 -21.26 -0.59 14.17
CA GLN A 12 -20.71 -1.88 14.62
C GLN A 12 -20.31 -2.77 13.44
N LEU A 13 -21.19 -2.95 12.46
CA LEU A 13 -20.88 -3.73 11.26
C LEU A 13 -19.72 -3.15 10.44
N GLY A 14 -19.57 -1.83 10.40
CA GLY A 14 -18.44 -1.16 9.77
C GLY A 14 -17.12 -1.46 10.50
N MET A 15 -17.14 -1.46 11.83
CA MET A 15 -15.98 -1.69 12.68
C MET A 15 -15.57 -3.17 12.73
N GLU A 16 -16.53 -4.10 12.77
CA GLU A 16 -16.29 -5.55 12.66
C GLU A 16 -15.61 -5.92 11.35
N ARG A 17 -16.12 -5.41 10.23
CA ARG A 17 -15.52 -5.62 8.91
C ARG A 17 -14.12 -5.01 8.81
N GLY A 18 -13.92 -3.83 9.42
CA GLY A 18 -12.61 -3.19 9.51
C GLY A 18 -11.60 -4.06 10.25
N LEU A 19 -11.98 -4.62 11.39
CA LEU A 19 -11.12 -5.50 12.19
C LEU A 19 -10.83 -6.82 11.48
N ASP A 20 -11.82 -7.50 10.91
CA ASP A 20 -11.59 -8.76 10.17
C ASP A 20 -10.65 -8.53 8.99
N THR A 21 -10.83 -7.43 8.25
CA THR A 21 -9.94 -7.02 7.16
C THR A 21 -8.52 -6.78 7.66
N HIS A 22 -8.37 -6.07 8.80
CA HIS A 22 -7.06 -5.83 9.40
C HIS A 22 -6.36 -7.16 9.80
N LEU A 23 -7.07 -8.08 10.44
CA LEU A 23 -6.55 -9.40 10.84
C LEU A 23 -6.21 -10.28 9.64
N GLN A 24 -6.92 -10.10 8.52
CA GLN A 24 -6.66 -10.82 7.28
C GLN A 24 -5.42 -10.28 6.54
N CYS A 25 -5.21 -8.97 6.55
CA CYS A 25 -4.18 -8.32 5.74
C CYS A 25 -2.82 -8.17 6.44
N ASN A 26 -2.77 -8.12 7.78
CA ASN A 26 -1.55 -7.76 8.52
C ASN A 26 -0.81 -8.94 9.18
N PHE A 27 -1.27 -10.18 9.00
CA PHE A 27 -0.59 -11.38 9.51
C PHE A 27 -0.13 -12.26 8.34
N PHE A 28 1.12 -12.75 8.40
CA PHE A 28 1.64 -13.74 7.44
C PHE A 28 2.22 -14.97 8.15
N PRO A 29 1.71 -16.19 7.87
CA PRO A 29 0.57 -16.45 6.98
C PRO A 29 -0.74 -15.86 7.54
N PRO A 30 -1.75 -15.58 6.69
CA PRO A 30 -3.04 -15.08 7.14
C PRO A 30 -3.65 -15.99 8.21
N LEU A 31 -4.19 -15.42 9.28
CA LEU A 31 -4.82 -16.18 10.35
C LEU A 31 -5.96 -17.04 9.78
N PRO A 32 -6.11 -18.32 10.17
CA PRO A 32 -7.22 -19.15 9.73
C PRO A 32 -8.58 -18.49 10.02
N GLY A 33 -9.56 -18.68 9.15
CA GLY A 33 -10.85 -17.98 9.23
C GLY A 33 -11.60 -18.17 10.55
N TYR A 34 -11.47 -19.35 11.19
CA TYR A 34 -12.07 -19.60 12.50
C TYR A 34 -11.39 -18.81 13.63
N VAL A 35 -10.08 -18.58 13.55
CA VAL A 35 -9.31 -17.78 14.52
C VAL A 35 -9.72 -16.31 14.41
N ARG A 36 -9.79 -15.78 13.18
CA ARG A 36 -10.24 -14.40 12.95
C ARG A 36 -11.65 -14.18 13.47
N LYS A 37 -12.56 -15.11 13.21
CA LYS A 37 -13.93 -15.06 13.72
C LYS A 37 -13.99 -15.01 15.24
N VAL A 38 -13.22 -15.85 15.94
CA VAL A 38 -13.17 -15.82 17.42
C VAL A 38 -12.65 -14.48 17.94
N ILE A 39 -11.63 -13.90 17.30
CA ILE A 39 -11.08 -12.59 17.69
C ILE A 39 -12.12 -11.49 17.49
N VAL A 40 -12.77 -11.46 16.32
CA VAL A 40 -13.82 -10.47 16.00
C VAL A 40 -15.01 -10.61 16.94
N ASP A 41 -15.52 -11.83 17.17
CA ASP A 41 -16.64 -12.09 18.07
C ASP A 41 -16.35 -11.65 19.52
N GLU A 42 -15.13 -11.88 20.02
CA GLU A 42 -14.72 -11.43 21.35
C GLU A 42 -14.54 -9.92 21.45
N PHE A 43 -14.04 -9.31 20.38
CA PHE A 43 -13.87 -7.86 20.29
C PHE A 43 -15.22 -7.14 20.30
N THR A 44 -16.18 -7.65 19.53
CA THR A 44 -17.56 -7.14 19.52
C THR A 44 -18.22 -7.25 20.90
N LYS A 45 -17.98 -8.33 21.66
CA LYS A 45 -18.55 -8.52 23.01
C LYS A 45 -18.10 -7.48 24.03
N HIS A 46 -16.86 -6.99 23.92
CA HIS A 46 -16.28 -6.05 24.88
C HIS A 46 -16.21 -4.60 24.38
N TRP A 47 -16.72 -4.37 23.17
CA TRP A 47 -16.66 -3.09 22.48
C TRP A 47 -17.33 -1.95 23.24
N HIS A 48 -18.46 -2.23 23.91
CA HIS A 48 -19.27 -1.24 24.63
C HIS A 48 -18.78 -0.90 26.03
N ASP A 49 -17.90 -1.73 26.61
CA ASP A 49 -17.44 -1.56 27.99
C ASP A 49 -16.27 -0.55 28.13
N ALA A 50 -15.98 0.25 27.10
CA ALA A 50 -14.98 1.31 27.09
C ALA A 50 -13.65 0.90 27.75
N CYS A 51 -13.11 -0.27 27.37
CA CYS A 51 -11.75 -0.61 27.74
C CYS A 51 -10.78 0.20 26.87
N HIS A 52 -9.85 0.89 27.54
CA HIS A 52 -8.74 1.61 26.90
C HIS A 52 -8.09 0.71 25.82
N PRO A 53 -7.77 1.21 24.60
CA PRO A 53 -7.29 0.39 23.48
C PRO A 53 -6.13 -0.55 23.83
N ASN A 54 -5.29 -0.15 24.80
CA ASN A 54 -4.16 -0.94 25.30
C ASN A 54 -4.61 -2.20 26.08
N VAL A 55 -5.69 -2.12 26.87
CA VAL A 55 -6.25 -3.26 27.62
C VAL A 55 -6.84 -4.29 26.65
N LEU A 56 -7.40 -3.81 25.54
CA LEU A 56 -7.95 -4.64 24.49
C LEU A 56 -6.84 -5.35 23.70
N LEU A 57 -5.77 -4.63 23.35
CA LEU A 57 -4.57 -5.19 22.74
C LEU A 57 -3.88 -6.24 23.64
N GLU A 58 -3.77 -5.99 24.94
CA GLU A 58 -3.24 -6.97 25.90
C GLU A 58 -4.07 -8.26 25.92
N ARG A 59 -5.40 -8.15 25.96
CA ARG A 59 -6.29 -9.32 25.93
C ARG A 59 -6.22 -10.11 24.63
N ILE A 60 -6.10 -9.42 23.49
CA ILE A 60 -5.88 -10.06 22.18
C ILE A 60 -4.55 -10.84 22.20
N ASN A 61 -3.48 -10.21 22.69
CA ASN A 61 -2.18 -10.84 22.80
C ASN A 61 -2.18 -12.04 23.75
N ASP A 62 -2.88 -11.97 24.88
CA ASP A 62 -3.00 -13.08 25.83
C ASP A 62 -3.76 -14.27 25.23
N LYS A 63 -4.82 -14.02 24.46
CA LYS A 63 -5.53 -15.10 23.74
C LYS A 63 -4.69 -15.68 22.60
N LEU A 64 -3.98 -14.85 21.83
CA LEU A 64 -3.05 -15.32 20.81
C LEU A 64 -1.95 -16.20 21.43
N LYS A 65 -1.42 -15.82 22.60
CA LYS A 65 -0.48 -16.64 23.38
C LYS A 65 -1.09 -17.94 23.91
N ALA A 66 -2.33 -17.91 24.38
CA ALA A 66 -3.04 -19.12 24.81
C ALA A 66 -3.25 -20.10 23.64
N TYR A 67 -3.62 -19.59 22.46
CA TYR A 67 -3.71 -20.38 21.23
C TYR A 67 -2.37 -20.94 20.77
N GLN A 68 -1.26 -20.20 20.94
CA GLN A 68 0.09 -20.72 20.69
C GLN A 68 0.48 -21.87 21.64
N GLY A 69 -0.07 -21.89 22.86
CA GLY A 69 0.12 -22.97 23.84
C GLY A 69 -0.63 -24.26 23.49
N GLU A 70 -1.84 -24.16 22.92
CA GLU A 70 -2.68 -25.31 22.57
C GLU A 70 -2.24 -26.06 21.30
N ILE A 71 -1.47 -25.40 20.41
CA ILE A 71 -0.94 -26.01 19.18
C ILE A 71 0.30 -26.90 19.42
N GLY A 72 0.77 -27.00 20.67
CA GLY A 72 1.78 -27.98 21.07
C GLY A 72 3.19 -27.67 20.57
N GLY A 73 3.94 -26.93 21.39
CA GLY A 73 5.40 -27.06 21.44
C GLY A 73 6.18 -26.53 20.24
N LEU A 74 6.22 -25.20 20.06
CA LEU A 74 7.40 -24.53 19.51
C LEU A 74 7.99 -23.62 20.58
N ARG A 75 9.27 -23.87 20.89
CA ARG A 75 10.04 -23.31 22.00
C ARG A 75 10.22 -21.80 21.85
N THR A 76 10.12 -21.12 23.00
CA THR A 76 10.78 -19.85 23.41
C THR A 76 11.56 -19.07 22.34
N LEU A 77 11.05 -17.87 22.05
CA LEU A 77 11.62 -16.75 21.30
C LEU A 77 12.85 -16.13 21.98
N ASP A 78 13.97 -16.84 22.08
CA ASP A 78 15.28 -16.23 22.42
C ASP A 78 16.38 -16.55 21.39
N LYS A 79 16.02 -17.18 20.27
CA LYS A 79 16.93 -17.43 19.14
C LYS A 79 16.18 -17.41 17.82
N PHE A 80 15.82 -16.22 17.35
CA PHE A 80 15.26 -16.04 16.01
C PHE A 80 16.33 -15.93 14.91
N ASP A 81 17.61 -16.10 15.26
CA ASP A 81 18.73 -16.09 14.31
C ASP A 81 19.17 -17.50 13.84
N GLU A 82 18.60 -18.59 14.36
CA GLU A 82 19.02 -19.97 14.03
C GLU A 82 17.97 -20.78 13.23
N PHE A 83 16.89 -20.16 12.74
CA PHE A 83 15.86 -20.80 11.89
C PHE A 83 15.78 -20.20 10.48
N LEU A 84 16.93 -19.81 9.92
CA LEU A 84 17.08 -19.86 8.47
C LEU A 84 17.09 -21.34 8.07
N LEU A 85 15.97 -21.81 7.51
CA LEU A 85 16.00 -23.01 6.67
C LEU A 85 17.09 -22.81 5.59
N PRO A 86 17.80 -23.86 5.17
CA PRO A 86 18.69 -23.78 4.01
C PRO A 86 17.92 -23.15 2.86
N GLU A 87 18.55 -22.25 2.10
CA GLU A 87 17.92 -21.48 1.01
C GLU A 87 17.27 -22.35 -0.10
N ASP A 88 17.33 -23.68 -0.01
CA ASP A 88 16.83 -24.62 -1.00
C ASP A 88 15.91 -25.67 -0.35
N GLU A 89 14.61 -25.39 -0.26
CA GLU A 89 13.48 -26.34 -0.41
C GLU A 89 12.17 -25.74 0.13
N TRP A 90 11.64 -24.77 -0.61
CA TRP A 90 10.24 -24.40 -0.53
C TRP A 90 9.42 -25.45 -1.28
N LEU A 91 8.60 -26.24 -0.56
CA LEU A 91 7.68 -27.22 -1.15
C LEU A 91 6.54 -26.47 -1.84
N GLY A 92 6.63 -26.41 -3.18
CA GLY A 92 5.92 -25.48 -4.03
C GLY A 92 4.40 -25.44 -3.94
N GLU A 93 3.85 -24.23 -4.09
CA GLU A 93 2.64 -24.05 -4.89
C GLU A 93 2.85 -24.67 -6.28
N PRO A 94 1.82 -25.28 -6.89
CA PRO A 94 1.94 -25.98 -8.16
C PRO A 94 2.65 -25.11 -9.21
N GLU A 95 3.48 -25.72 -10.08
CA GLU A 95 4.25 -25.04 -11.13
C GLU A 95 3.39 -23.99 -11.88
N GLY A 96 3.45 -22.76 -11.39
CA GLY A 96 2.45 -21.74 -11.65
C GLY A 96 2.94 -20.41 -11.10
N GLU A 97 3.70 -19.69 -11.92
CA GLU A 97 4.03 -18.26 -11.78
C GLU A 97 4.35 -17.76 -10.35
N GLN A 98 5.47 -18.23 -9.79
CA GLN A 98 6.00 -17.68 -8.54
C GLN A 98 6.22 -16.17 -8.63
N ASN A 99 5.69 -15.44 -7.65
CA ASN A 99 6.11 -14.07 -7.37
C ASN A 99 7.56 -14.09 -6.88
N VAL A 100 8.38 -13.17 -7.39
CA VAL A 100 9.79 -13.04 -7.03
C VAL A 100 10.10 -11.62 -6.59
N ARG A 101 11.11 -11.50 -5.74
CA ARG A 101 11.81 -10.25 -5.48
C ARG A 101 13.20 -10.36 -6.11
N LEU A 102 13.45 -9.57 -7.15
CA LEU A 102 14.78 -9.47 -7.77
C LEU A 102 15.46 -8.18 -7.31
N GLN A 103 16.78 -8.20 -7.17
CA GLN A 103 17.55 -7.03 -6.73
C GLN A 103 18.68 -6.68 -7.70
N HIS A 104 18.91 -5.38 -7.90
CA HIS A 104 20.06 -4.84 -8.61
C HIS A 104 20.51 -3.53 -7.98
N GLY A 105 21.57 -3.59 -7.17
CA GLY A 105 21.96 -2.48 -6.30
C GLY A 105 20.85 -2.16 -5.31
N GLU A 106 20.50 -0.88 -5.21
CA GLU A 106 19.41 -0.35 -4.37
C GLU A 106 18.01 -0.52 -4.98
N VAL A 107 17.91 -1.10 -6.20
CA VAL A 107 16.62 -1.36 -6.84
C VAL A 107 16.12 -2.75 -6.48
N SER A 108 14.89 -2.81 -5.96
CA SER A 108 14.12 -4.03 -5.79
C SER A 108 12.97 -4.09 -6.81
N ILE A 109 12.78 -5.24 -7.45
CA ILE A 109 11.73 -5.50 -8.44
C ILE A 109 10.83 -6.59 -7.89
N TYR A 110 9.53 -6.33 -7.80
CA TYR A 110 8.54 -7.28 -7.30
C TYR A 110 7.52 -7.60 -8.39
N GLY A 111 7.20 -8.88 -8.54
CA GLY A 111 6.16 -9.35 -9.45
C GLY A 111 6.41 -10.79 -9.87
N LYS A 112 5.60 -11.28 -10.82
CA LYS A 112 5.80 -12.63 -11.36
C LYS A 112 7.13 -12.72 -12.08
N ARG A 113 7.86 -13.84 -11.91
CA ARG A 113 9.20 -14.05 -12.49
C ARG A 113 9.29 -13.68 -13.98
N LYS A 114 8.32 -14.12 -14.78
CA LYS A 114 8.24 -13.84 -16.24
C LYS A 114 8.20 -12.35 -16.60
N TYR A 115 7.79 -11.47 -15.68
CA TYR A 115 7.78 -10.02 -15.86
C TYR A 115 8.97 -9.35 -15.17
N ALA A 116 9.39 -9.83 -14.00
CA ALA A 116 10.49 -9.27 -13.24
C ALA A 116 11.86 -9.44 -13.94
N GLU A 117 12.12 -10.60 -14.56
CA GLU A 117 13.40 -10.86 -15.23
C GLU A 117 13.67 -9.95 -16.44
N PRO A 118 12.71 -9.72 -17.36
CA PRO A 118 12.88 -8.72 -18.41
C PRO A 118 13.20 -7.32 -17.90
N VAL A 119 12.57 -6.90 -16.79
CA VAL A 119 12.82 -5.60 -16.16
C VAL A 119 14.23 -5.53 -15.58
N LEU A 120 14.66 -6.58 -14.87
CA LEU A 120 16.03 -6.68 -14.37
C LEU A 120 17.05 -6.58 -15.52
N ALA A 121 16.84 -7.30 -16.61
CA ALA A 121 17.70 -7.23 -17.79
C ALA A 121 17.69 -5.86 -18.46
N ARG A 122 16.55 -5.15 -18.45
CA ARG A 122 16.44 -3.77 -18.95
C ARG A 122 17.20 -2.78 -18.07
N LEU A 123 17.12 -2.93 -16.75
CA LEU A 123 17.83 -2.11 -15.77
C LEU A 123 19.35 -2.31 -15.87
N LYS A 124 19.83 -3.55 -15.96
CA LYS A 124 21.27 -3.83 -16.16
C LYS A 124 21.83 -3.17 -17.43
N ARG A 125 21.01 -3.00 -18.46
CA ARG A 125 21.38 -2.33 -19.72
C ARG A 125 21.24 -0.81 -19.69
N SER A 126 20.46 -0.24 -18.76
CA SER A 126 20.15 1.20 -18.74
C SER A 126 21.34 2.08 -18.34
N ARG A 127 22.40 1.50 -17.78
CA ARG A 127 23.57 2.21 -17.23
C ARG A 127 23.19 3.27 -16.18
N VAL A 128 22.01 3.17 -15.57
CA VAL A 128 21.65 3.99 -14.42
C VAL A 128 22.53 3.51 -13.25
N PRO A 129 23.23 4.40 -12.54
CA PRO A 129 24.04 4.01 -11.39
C PRO A 129 23.10 3.73 -10.21
N LEU A 130 22.90 2.44 -9.94
CA LEU A 130 22.00 1.94 -8.88
C LEU A 130 22.75 1.51 -7.61
N ASP A 131 24.04 1.82 -7.53
CA ASP A 131 24.97 1.48 -6.45
C ASP A 131 24.98 2.48 -5.30
N GLY A 132 24.05 3.43 -5.29
CA GLY A 132 23.98 4.50 -4.28
C GLY A 132 25.01 5.63 -4.47
N SER A 133 25.80 5.60 -5.55
CA SER A 133 26.79 6.65 -5.83
C SER A 133 26.17 8.01 -6.21
N LEU A 134 24.91 8.00 -6.65
CA LEU A 134 24.15 9.22 -6.95
C LEU A 134 23.10 9.50 -5.88
N TYR A 135 22.82 10.79 -5.70
CA TYR A 135 21.65 11.25 -4.94
C TYR A 135 20.36 10.60 -5.44
N GLU A 136 19.55 10.08 -4.50
CA GLU A 136 18.34 9.31 -4.77
C GLU A 136 17.42 9.98 -5.79
N GLY A 137 17.15 11.29 -5.64
CA GLY A 137 16.27 12.02 -6.55
C GLY A 137 16.71 11.94 -8.02
N LYS A 138 18.02 11.96 -8.27
CA LYS A 138 18.58 11.86 -9.63
C LYS A 138 18.52 10.45 -10.19
N VAL A 139 18.65 9.43 -9.35
CA VAL A 139 18.48 8.03 -9.76
C VAL A 139 17.02 7.78 -10.11
N ARG A 140 16.10 8.23 -9.26
CA ARG A 140 14.65 8.09 -9.45
C ARG A 140 14.17 8.83 -10.69
N GLU A 141 14.70 10.02 -10.98
CA GLU A 141 14.43 10.75 -12.23
C GLU A 141 14.77 9.91 -13.47
N LYS A 142 15.92 9.23 -13.47
CA LYS A 142 16.32 8.34 -14.58
C LYS A 142 15.48 7.07 -14.64
N LEU A 143 15.16 6.46 -13.50
CA LEU A 143 14.30 5.28 -13.42
C LEU A 143 12.90 5.59 -13.94
N HIS A 144 12.32 6.72 -13.52
CA HIS A 144 11.01 7.19 -13.94
C HIS A 144 10.85 7.24 -15.48
N LEU A 145 11.91 7.67 -16.19
CA LEU A 145 11.90 7.77 -17.66
C LEU A 145 11.89 6.40 -18.38
N ILE A 146 12.51 5.38 -17.79
CA ILE A 146 12.54 4.04 -18.39
C ILE A 146 11.33 3.18 -17.99
N MET A 147 10.63 3.56 -16.92
CA MET A 147 9.43 2.86 -16.44
C MET A 147 8.22 2.97 -17.37
N ASP A 148 8.28 3.83 -18.39
CA ASP A 148 7.23 3.93 -19.40
C ASP A 148 7.26 2.80 -20.44
N GLU A 149 8.31 1.99 -20.44
CA GLU A 149 8.38 0.83 -21.32
C GLU A 149 7.40 -0.25 -20.87
N LYS A 150 6.69 -0.88 -21.82
CA LYS A 150 5.71 -1.95 -21.54
C LYS A 150 6.23 -3.09 -20.66
N VAL A 151 7.54 -3.30 -20.66
CA VAL A 151 8.19 -4.33 -19.84
C VAL A 151 7.95 -4.10 -18.34
N PHE A 152 7.65 -2.87 -17.91
CA PHE A 152 7.41 -2.51 -16.50
C PHE A 152 5.94 -2.62 -16.06
N ASP A 153 4.99 -2.92 -16.96
CA ASP A 153 3.56 -2.80 -16.65
C ASP A 153 3.07 -3.72 -15.52
N ASN A 154 3.75 -4.85 -15.30
CA ASN A 154 3.32 -5.91 -14.39
C ASN A 154 4.30 -6.14 -13.22
N VAL A 155 5.09 -5.12 -12.88
CA VAL A 155 6.03 -5.19 -11.75
C VAL A 155 6.02 -3.89 -10.96
N SER A 156 6.32 -3.99 -9.66
CA SER A 156 6.62 -2.85 -8.81
C SER A 156 8.13 -2.68 -8.76
N VAL A 157 8.61 -1.47 -9.04
CA VAL A 157 10.02 -1.11 -8.95
C VAL A 157 10.21 -0.16 -7.78
N LEU A 158 11.05 -0.54 -6.82
CA LEU A 158 11.36 0.25 -5.65
C LEU A 158 12.84 0.63 -5.69
N TYR A 159 13.15 1.87 -5.33
CA TYR A 159 14.52 2.34 -5.09
C TYR A 159 14.64 2.77 -3.63
N GLY A 160 15.59 2.21 -2.88
CA GLY A 160 15.73 2.49 -1.45
C GLY A 160 14.47 2.15 -0.64
N GLY A 161 13.72 1.13 -1.07
CA GLY A 161 12.45 0.72 -0.46
C GLY A 161 11.24 1.58 -0.85
N ASN A 162 11.40 2.63 -1.67
CA ASN A 162 10.30 3.49 -2.11
C ASN A 162 9.91 3.21 -3.57
N THR A 163 8.62 2.99 -3.83
CA THR A 163 8.09 2.78 -5.19
C THR A 163 8.47 3.94 -6.11
N VAL A 164 9.02 3.62 -7.26
CA VAL A 164 9.20 4.54 -8.38
C VAL A 164 7.96 4.36 -9.26
N TYR A 165 7.28 5.47 -9.57
CA TYR A 165 6.09 5.44 -10.41
C TYR A 165 6.47 5.81 -11.84
N GLY A 166 5.81 5.27 -12.87
CA GLY A 166 6.03 5.67 -14.28
C GLY A 166 5.11 6.82 -14.73
N LEU A 167 5.34 7.38 -15.92
CA LEU A 167 4.43 8.38 -16.53
C LEU A 167 3.15 7.75 -17.07
N LYS A 168 3.03 6.41 -17.11
CA LYS A 168 1.76 5.71 -17.42
C LYS A 168 0.59 6.22 -16.56
N LEU A 169 0.85 6.64 -15.32
CA LEU A 169 -0.16 7.21 -14.43
C LEU A 169 -0.80 8.50 -14.97
N LEU A 170 -0.10 9.26 -15.82
CA LEU A 170 -0.68 10.41 -16.50
C LEU A 170 -1.74 9.97 -17.52
N LYS A 171 -1.53 8.83 -18.20
CA LYS A 171 -2.55 8.28 -19.12
C LYS A 171 -3.77 7.80 -18.33
N ASP A 172 -3.55 7.14 -17.20
CA ASP A 172 -4.62 6.68 -16.32
C ASP A 172 -5.45 7.85 -15.79
N LEU A 173 -4.77 8.90 -15.29
CA LEU A 173 -5.46 10.11 -14.86
C LEU A 173 -6.19 10.81 -16.01
N LYS A 174 -5.59 10.86 -17.20
CA LYS A 174 -6.23 11.44 -18.39
C LYS A 174 -7.54 10.71 -18.70
N ASN A 175 -7.52 9.38 -18.63
CA ASN A 175 -8.70 8.55 -18.87
C ASN A 175 -9.82 8.86 -17.85
N VAL A 176 -9.48 9.01 -16.57
CA VAL A 176 -10.43 9.44 -15.52
C VAL A 176 -10.99 10.82 -15.80
N VAL A 177 -10.14 11.80 -16.17
CA VAL A 177 -10.54 13.19 -16.38
C VAL A 177 -11.42 13.36 -17.62
N ASP A 178 -11.05 12.73 -18.73
CA ASP A 178 -11.75 12.86 -20.01
C ASP A 178 -13.15 12.23 -19.97
N ASN A 179 -13.28 11.08 -19.30
CA ASN A 179 -14.56 10.40 -19.14
C ASN A 179 -15.34 10.86 -17.91
N ASN A 180 -14.72 11.68 -17.05
CA ASN A 180 -15.27 12.13 -15.76
C ASN A 180 -15.79 10.97 -14.89
N ASP A 181 -15.05 9.85 -14.87
CA ASP A 181 -15.41 8.64 -14.12
C ASP A 181 -14.22 8.13 -13.30
N MET A 182 -14.35 8.24 -11.98
CA MET A 182 -13.33 7.83 -11.01
C MET A 182 -13.13 6.31 -10.97
N LYS A 183 -14.09 5.51 -11.47
CA LYS A 183 -13.97 4.04 -11.56
C LYS A 183 -12.92 3.60 -12.58
N LEU A 184 -12.56 4.47 -13.52
CA LEU A 184 -11.52 4.22 -14.52
C LEU A 184 -10.09 4.42 -13.99
N MET A 185 -9.93 4.84 -12.72
CA MET A 185 -8.64 4.93 -12.06
C MET A 185 -7.97 3.55 -12.05
N SER A 186 -6.68 3.47 -12.32
CA SER A 186 -5.91 2.22 -12.16
C SER A 186 -5.58 1.96 -10.69
N ASP A 187 -5.17 0.73 -10.36
CA ASP A 187 -4.73 0.41 -9.00
C ASP A 187 -3.44 1.16 -8.65
N ASP A 188 -2.49 1.26 -9.59
CA ASP A 188 -1.27 2.06 -9.41
C ASP A 188 -1.54 3.56 -9.17
N LEU A 189 -2.54 4.14 -9.86
CA LEU A 189 -2.93 5.54 -9.64
C LEU A 189 -3.57 5.73 -8.26
N TYR A 190 -4.41 4.78 -7.84
CA TYR A 190 -4.93 4.76 -6.48
C TYR A 190 -3.81 4.63 -5.44
N GLU A 191 -2.87 3.71 -5.62
CA GLU A 191 -1.73 3.53 -4.71
C GLU A 191 -0.86 4.79 -4.60
N LEU A 192 -0.65 5.51 -5.70
CA LEU A 192 0.02 6.81 -5.64
C LEU A 192 -0.75 7.79 -4.74
N PHE A 193 -2.07 7.86 -4.86
CA PHE A 193 -2.88 8.77 -4.05
C PHE A 193 -2.92 8.36 -2.58
N SER A 194 -3.15 7.08 -2.29
CA SER A 194 -3.19 6.57 -0.91
C SER A 194 -1.83 6.68 -0.23
N ASN A 195 -0.76 6.24 -0.89
CA ASN A 195 0.53 6.08 -0.21
C ASN A 195 1.36 7.35 -0.24
N CYS A 196 1.22 8.19 -1.27
CA CYS A 196 2.11 9.33 -1.47
C CYS A 196 1.42 10.69 -1.33
N CYS A 197 0.10 10.80 -1.50
CA CYS A 197 -0.56 12.12 -1.60
C CYS A 197 -1.25 12.58 -0.31
N GLY A 198 -1.12 11.80 0.77
CA GLY A 198 -1.67 12.14 2.07
C GLY A 198 -3.14 11.77 2.22
N SER A 199 -3.46 10.51 1.92
CA SER A 199 -4.76 9.88 2.15
C SER A 199 -4.57 8.73 3.15
N ILE A 200 -5.17 8.80 4.33
CA ILE A 200 -4.92 7.85 5.43
C ILE A 200 -6.09 6.89 5.68
N ALA A 201 -7.32 7.26 5.31
CA ALA A 201 -8.52 6.52 5.71
C ALA A 201 -9.05 5.49 4.69
N HIS A 202 -8.40 5.36 3.53
CA HIS A 202 -8.95 4.59 2.42
C HIS A 202 -8.07 3.38 2.11
N TYR A 203 -8.35 2.25 2.77
CA TYR A 203 -7.63 0.97 2.60
C TYR A 203 -7.96 0.23 1.30
N SER A 204 -8.93 0.73 0.53
CA SER A 204 -9.28 0.18 -0.77
C SER A 204 -9.62 1.28 -1.76
N LYS A 205 -9.38 0.97 -3.04
CA LYS A 205 -9.75 1.84 -4.16
C LYS A 205 -11.23 2.21 -4.19
N SER A 206 -12.12 1.26 -3.85
CA SER A 206 -13.56 1.53 -3.78
C SER A 206 -13.90 2.49 -2.64
N GLY A 207 -13.26 2.36 -1.47
CA GLY A 207 -13.39 3.31 -0.37
C GLY A 207 -12.90 4.71 -0.76
N TRP A 208 -11.76 4.79 -1.45
CA TRP A 208 -11.21 6.05 -1.95
C TRP A 208 -12.15 6.72 -2.96
N ILE A 209 -12.69 5.95 -3.91
CA ILE A 209 -13.67 6.46 -4.89
C ILE A 209 -14.97 6.90 -4.21
N CYS A 210 -15.39 6.25 -3.13
CA CYS A 210 -16.58 6.66 -2.37
C CYS A 210 -16.41 8.05 -1.76
N GLU A 211 -15.23 8.34 -1.19
CA GLU A 211 -14.90 9.65 -0.62
C GLU A 211 -14.69 10.72 -1.69
N TYR A 212 -14.00 10.36 -2.78
CA TYR A 212 -13.69 11.26 -3.88
C TYR A 212 -14.38 10.81 -5.18
N PRO A 213 -15.73 10.88 -5.27
CA PRO A 213 -16.50 10.25 -6.36
C PRO A 213 -16.42 10.99 -7.70
N THR A 214 -15.84 12.19 -7.73
CA THR A 214 -15.81 13.04 -8.92
C THR A 214 -14.40 13.57 -9.21
N VAL A 215 -14.17 13.99 -10.46
CA VAL A 215 -12.95 14.73 -10.81
C VAL A 215 -12.84 16.04 -10.00
N ASN A 216 -13.97 16.64 -9.60
CA ASN A 216 -13.95 17.83 -8.76
C ASN A 216 -13.47 17.54 -7.33
N SER A 217 -13.91 16.44 -6.71
CA SER A 217 -13.38 16.02 -5.40
C SER A 217 -11.90 15.69 -5.47
N LEU A 218 -11.43 15.07 -6.56
CA LEU A 218 -10.00 14.86 -6.82
C LEU A 218 -9.23 16.20 -6.94
N ARG A 219 -9.80 17.22 -7.59
CA ARG A 219 -9.20 18.58 -7.62
C ARG A 219 -9.09 19.17 -6.22
N GLN A 220 -10.13 19.04 -5.39
CA GLN A 220 -10.11 19.53 -4.02
C GLN A 220 -9.05 18.80 -3.19
N PHE A 221 -8.94 17.48 -3.33
CA PHE A 221 -7.87 16.68 -2.73
C PHE A 221 -6.47 17.19 -3.13
N PHE A 222 -6.26 17.53 -4.41
CA PHE A 222 -4.99 18.11 -4.88
C PHE A 222 -4.66 19.45 -4.23
N ILE A 223 -5.68 20.29 -3.97
CA ILE A 223 -5.53 21.59 -3.29
C ILE A 223 -5.23 21.39 -1.80
N LYS A 224 -5.94 20.46 -1.17
CA LYS A 224 -5.86 20.18 0.25
C LYS A 224 -6.19 18.71 0.51
N ASN A 225 -5.18 17.94 0.88
CA ASN A 225 -5.31 16.53 1.26
C ASN A 225 -5.86 16.39 2.69
N GLU A 226 -5.95 15.16 3.19
CA GLU A 226 -6.50 14.86 4.53
C GLU A 226 -5.66 15.43 5.68
N PHE A 227 -4.39 15.77 5.42
CA PHE A 227 -3.50 16.43 6.37
C PHE A 227 -3.55 17.96 6.30
N GLY A 228 -4.32 18.52 5.36
CA GLY A 228 -4.49 19.95 5.21
C GLY A 228 -3.45 20.64 4.33
N ASP A 229 -2.54 19.89 3.71
CA ASP A 229 -1.52 20.37 2.78
C ASP A 229 -1.94 20.14 1.32
N ASN A 230 -1.38 20.92 0.39
CA ASN A 230 -1.51 20.55 -1.02
C ASN A 230 -0.59 19.35 -1.34
N VAL A 231 -0.98 18.53 -2.32
CA VAL A 231 -0.30 17.25 -2.60
C VAL A 231 1.18 17.39 -2.97
N LEU A 232 1.61 18.55 -3.51
CA LEU A 232 3.02 18.82 -3.79
C LEU A 232 3.81 19.21 -2.54
N ALA A 233 3.23 20.04 -1.67
CA ALA A 233 3.85 20.44 -0.41
C ALA A 233 4.02 19.26 0.55
N TYR A 234 3.13 18.27 0.48
CA TYR A 234 3.21 17.03 1.25
C TYR A 234 4.39 16.13 0.82
N GLN A 235 4.93 16.30 -0.39
CA GLN A 235 6.02 15.45 -0.86
C GLN A 235 7.36 15.76 -0.17
N PRO A 236 8.12 14.73 0.27
CA PRO A 236 9.45 14.94 0.81
C PRO A 236 10.41 15.53 -0.24
N THR A 237 11.47 16.18 0.22
CA THR A 237 12.44 16.88 -0.65
C THR A 237 13.13 15.95 -1.67
N TRP A 238 13.39 14.71 -1.30
CA TRP A 238 14.08 13.72 -2.13
C TRP A 238 13.23 13.13 -3.27
N ALA A 239 11.90 13.24 -3.19
CA ALA A 239 10.98 12.63 -4.16
C ALA A 239 10.74 13.52 -5.39
N GLU A 240 11.82 13.94 -6.05
CA GLU A 240 11.79 14.82 -7.22
C GLU A 240 10.96 14.23 -8.37
N ASP A 241 11.10 12.92 -8.62
CA ASP A 241 10.33 12.16 -9.61
C ASP A 241 8.82 12.27 -9.38
N ARG A 242 8.37 12.04 -8.12
CA ARG A 242 6.97 12.15 -7.76
C ARG A 242 6.47 13.59 -7.86
N LYS A 243 7.27 14.56 -7.42
CA LYS A 243 6.90 15.99 -7.53
C LYS A 243 6.66 16.39 -8.98
N ASP A 244 7.50 15.94 -9.90
CA ASP A 244 7.33 16.26 -11.32
C ASP A 244 6.13 15.55 -11.95
N LEU A 245 5.85 14.31 -11.56
CA LEU A 245 4.63 13.61 -11.92
C LEU A 245 3.38 14.36 -11.42
N LEU A 246 3.35 14.73 -10.14
CA LEU A 246 2.24 15.43 -9.51
C LEU A 246 2.00 16.84 -10.07
N LYS A 247 3.06 17.57 -10.46
CA LYS A 247 2.92 18.84 -11.20
C LYS A 247 2.20 18.65 -12.53
N LYS A 248 2.54 17.60 -13.28
CA LYS A 248 1.89 17.27 -14.56
C LYS A 248 0.42 16.89 -14.33
N MET A 249 0.12 16.09 -13.30
CA MET A 249 -1.25 15.74 -12.91
C MET A 249 -2.07 16.97 -12.52
N ALA A 250 -1.52 17.85 -11.69
CA ALA A 250 -2.18 19.09 -11.28
C ALA A 250 -2.53 19.99 -12.48
N LYS A 251 -1.63 20.08 -13.46
CA LYS A 251 -1.88 20.80 -14.72
C LYS A 251 -3.06 20.19 -15.49
N MET A 252 -3.15 18.86 -15.59
CA MET A 252 -4.28 18.18 -16.23
C MET A 252 -5.60 18.41 -15.50
N LEU A 253 -5.55 18.42 -14.16
CA LEU A 253 -6.69 18.72 -13.31
C LEU A 253 -7.05 20.21 -13.29
N LYS A 254 -6.22 21.08 -13.90
CA LYS A 254 -6.35 22.55 -13.89
C LYS A 254 -6.33 23.14 -12.48
N VAL A 255 -5.57 22.52 -11.57
CA VAL A 255 -5.38 23.01 -10.20
C VAL A 255 -4.17 23.93 -10.16
N LYS A 256 -4.34 25.12 -9.59
CA LYS A 256 -3.23 25.99 -9.23
C LYS A 256 -2.73 25.57 -7.85
N LEU A 257 -1.56 24.95 -7.81
CA LEU A 257 -0.90 24.64 -6.54
C LEU A 257 -0.12 25.88 -6.13
N GLU A 258 -0.68 26.64 -5.18
CA GLU A 258 0.02 27.79 -4.61
C GLU A 258 1.22 27.26 -3.81
N GLY A 259 2.41 27.48 -4.35
CA GLY A 259 3.63 27.15 -3.62
C GLY A 259 3.80 28.12 -2.46
N LYS A 260 3.61 27.65 -1.23
CA LYS A 260 4.37 28.27 -0.13
C LYS A 260 5.84 28.04 -0.45
N ARG A 261 6.53 29.11 -0.85
CA ARG A 261 8.01 29.14 -0.85
C ARG A 261 8.42 28.94 0.59
N TRP A 262 8.97 27.77 0.89
CA TRP A 262 9.72 27.52 2.12
C TRP A 262 11.15 27.96 1.89
#